data_AF-I6SG88-F1
#
_entry.id   AF-I6SG88-F1
#
_cell.length_a   1.000
_cell.length_b   1.000
_cell.length_c   1.000
_cell.angle_alpha   90.00
_cell.angle_beta   90.00
_cell.angle_gamma   90.00
#
_symmetry.space_group_name_H-M   'P 1'
#
loop_
_entity.id
_entity.type
_entity.pdbx_description
1 polymer ?
#
loop_
_entity_poly.entity_id
_entity_poly.type
_entity_poly.pdbx_seq_one_letter_code
_entity_poly.pdbx_strand_id
1 'polypeptide(L)'
;MNGFMDKLSQKIMPLANLLGQNRYLTVLRDAFMLSFPLTMFGSIVVVVNNLPFFSDGTKGTLSTLFGNGQNATMSIMSVFVTFGIGYYLSKSYDVEGIFGGAVSFASFLILTPFVMTTAGGEEVSGVLSLDRLGAKGMFIGMIAAFLAAEIYCRITKRGWQIKMPDGVPPAVTKSFAALIPAVVTLTVFLIINAVMTGVFNANLHDLVYEVIQKPLTGLGSSLPATLIALFFVQFLWFFGLHGQIIVNSVMDPIWNTLMLDNLEAYQHGKELPHIITKPFMETFTVGIGGSGMTLAVVLLMAFVLKKNNTVMLVV
;
A
#
# COMPACT_ATOMS: atom_id res chain seq x y z
N MET A 1 21.32 17.42 32.46
CA MET A 1 20.34 17.31 31.35
C MET A 1 20.33 15.94 30.66
N ASN A 2 21.14 14.95 31.10
CA ASN A 2 21.34 13.70 30.35
C ASN A 2 20.48 12.53 30.87
N GLY A 3 20.21 12.41 32.18
CA GLY A 3 19.52 11.23 32.72
C GLY A 3 18.05 11.02 32.28
N PHE A 4 17.30 12.07 31.94
CA PHE A 4 15.93 11.93 31.42
C PHE A 4 15.92 11.52 29.95
N MET A 5 16.75 12.18 29.13
CA MET A 5 16.89 11.86 27.71
C MET A 5 17.50 10.47 27.51
N ASP A 6 18.47 10.08 28.32
CA ASP A 6 19.08 8.74 28.28
C ASP A 6 18.06 7.67 28.69
N LYS A 7 17.26 7.87 29.75
CA LYS A 7 16.19 6.95 30.16
C LYS A 7 15.05 6.86 29.13
N LEU A 8 14.72 7.97 28.49
CA LEU A 8 13.70 8.05 27.45
C LEU A 8 14.18 7.34 26.17
N SER A 9 15.41 7.61 25.75
CA SER A 9 16.09 6.95 24.64
C SER A 9 16.19 5.43 24.86
N GLN A 10 16.61 4.99 26.05
CA GLN A 10 16.69 3.57 26.41
C GLN A 10 15.35 2.83 26.31
N LYS A 11 14.21 3.52 26.50
CA LYS A 11 12.87 2.92 26.35
C LYS A 11 12.33 3.00 24.92
N ILE A 12 12.64 4.06 24.19
CA ILE A 12 12.10 4.28 22.84
C ILE A 12 12.88 3.52 21.78
N MET A 13 14.21 3.50 21.86
CA MET A 13 15.07 2.79 20.91
C MET A 13 14.63 1.33 20.71
N PRO A 14 14.38 0.51 21.75
CA PRO A 14 13.93 -0.87 21.54
C PRO A 14 12.55 -0.96 20.89
N LEU A 15 11.61 -0.06 21.24
CA LEU A 15 10.28 -0.04 20.62
C LEU A 15 10.35 0.34 19.13
N ALA A 16 11.13 1.36 18.81
CA ALA A 16 11.30 1.81 17.43
C ALA A 16 12.07 0.80 16.58
N ASN A 17 13.08 0.14 17.15
CA ASN A 17 13.75 -0.98 16.50
C ASN A 17 12.78 -2.15 16.26
N LEU A 18 11.92 -2.47 17.23
CA LEU A 18 10.92 -3.52 17.07
C LEU A 18 9.91 -3.20 15.97
N LEU A 19 9.46 -1.94 15.87
CA LEU A 19 8.58 -1.50 14.79
C LEU A 19 9.31 -1.49 13.43
N GLY A 20 10.52 -0.94 13.37
CA GLY A 20 11.31 -0.87 12.14
C GLY A 20 11.80 -2.23 11.63
N GLN A 21 11.92 -3.23 12.51
CA GLN A 21 12.29 -4.61 12.16
C GLN A 21 11.07 -5.54 12.09
N ASN A 22 9.85 -5.02 12.30
CA ASN A 22 8.66 -5.85 12.21
C ASN A 22 8.49 -6.33 10.76
N ARG A 23 8.59 -7.64 10.57
CA ARG A 23 8.47 -8.29 9.27
C ARG A 23 7.24 -7.85 8.47
N TYR A 24 6.07 -7.76 9.10
CA TYR A 24 4.83 -7.41 8.40
C TYR A 24 4.81 -5.95 7.95
N LEU A 25 5.30 -5.03 8.79
CA LEU A 25 5.42 -3.62 8.43
C LEU A 25 6.45 -3.40 7.32
N THR A 26 7.58 -4.11 7.37
CA THR A 26 8.60 -4.09 6.31
C THR A 26 8.04 -4.63 4.99
N VAL A 27 7.36 -5.77 5.02
CA VAL A 27 6.69 -6.36 3.84
C VAL A 27 5.65 -5.39 3.26
N LEU A 28 4.86 -4.74 4.12
CA LEU A 28 3.85 -3.79 3.69
C LEU A 28 4.48 -2.60 2.98
N ARG A 29 5.51 -2.00 3.59
CA ARG A 29 6.28 -0.90 3.00
C ARG A 29 6.85 -1.29 1.64
N ASP A 30 7.50 -2.45 1.56
CA ASP A 30 8.15 -2.91 0.34
C ASP A 30 7.10 -3.21 -0.77
N ALA A 31 5.92 -3.72 -0.40
CA ALA A 31 4.81 -3.90 -1.33
C ALA A 31 4.25 -2.57 -1.89
N PHE A 32 4.15 -1.53 -1.07
CA PHE A 32 3.81 -0.19 -1.56
C PHE A 32 4.91 0.39 -2.45
N MET A 33 6.19 0.17 -2.12
CA MET A 33 7.32 0.59 -2.96
C MET A 33 7.33 -0.12 -4.32
N LEU A 34 6.87 -1.38 -4.41
CA LEU A 34 6.67 -2.07 -5.69
C LEU A 34 5.65 -1.34 -6.57
N SER A 35 4.56 -0.84 -5.98
CA SER A 35 3.51 -0.11 -6.71
C SER A 35 3.93 1.32 -7.10
N PHE A 36 4.90 1.90 -6.39
CA PHE A 36 5.24 3.31 -6.51
C PHE A 36 5.61 3.74 -7.95
N PRO A 37 6.55 3.09 -8.68
CA PRO A 37 6.88 3.49 -10.05
C PRO A 37 5.68 3.41 -11.01
N LEU A 38 4.79 2.45 -10.81
CA LEU A 38 3.58 2.27 -11.63
C LEU A 38 2.58 3.39 -11.36
N THR A 39 2.30 3.68 -10.09
CA THR A 39 1.40 4.78 -9.70
C THR A 39 1.96 6.15 -10.10
N MET A 40 3.28 6.32 -10.11
CA MET A 40 3.93 7.53 -10.62
C MET A 40 3.69 7.73 -12.12
N PHE A 41 3.79 6.66 -12.92
CA PHE A 41 3.42 6.73 -14.34
C PHE A 41 1.95 7.14 -14.53
N GLY A 42 1.03 6.50 -13.81
CA GLY A 42 -0.39 6.88 -13.84
C GLY A 42 -0.63 8.32 -13.43
N SER A 43 0.09 8.81 -12.41
CA SER A 43 -0.01 10.19 -11.95
C SER A 43 0.47 11.19 -13.01
N ILE A 44 1.54 10.89 -13.74
CA ILE A 44 1.99 11.72 -14.87
C ILE A 44 0.91 11.79 -15.94
N VAL A 45 0.29 10.67 -16.28
CA VAL A 45 -0.84 10.63 -17.23
C VAL A 45 -2.00 11.51 -16.75
N VAL A 46 -2.36 11.43 -15.47
CA VAL A 46 -3.41 12.29 -14.89
C VAL A 46 -3.04 13.76 -15.01
N VAL A 47 -1.80 14.14 -14.66
CA VAL A 47 -1.34 15.53 -14.75
C VAL A 47 -1.37 16.03 -16.20
N VAL A 48 -0.83 15.26 -17.15
CA VAL A 48 -0.81 15.61 -18.57
C VAL A 48 -2.23 15.78 -19.10
N ASN A 49 -3.15 14.88 -18.76
CA ASN A 49 -4.53 14.97 -19.24
C ASN A 49 -5.28 16.19 -18.69
N ASN A 50 -4.82 16.77 -17.58
CA ASN A 50 -5.58 17.74 -16.80
C ASN A 50 -4.83 19.05 -16.55
N LEU A 51 -3.86 19.39 -17.41
CA LEU A 51 -3.15 20.67 -17.30
C LEU A 51 -4.14 21.85 -17.36
N PRO A 52 -3.99 22.86 -16.48
CA PRO A 52 -5.01 23.90 -16.27
C PRO A 52 -5.24 24.79 -17.49
N PHE A 53 -4.28 24.85 -18.41
CA PHE A 53 -4.37 25.63 -19.65
C PHE A 53 -5.05 24.88 -20.80
N PHE A 54 -5.41 23.61 -20.64
CA PHE A 54 -6.17 22.86 -21.65
C PHE A 54 -7.67 23.16 -21.58
N SER A 55 -8.29 23.25 -22.76
CA SER A 55 -9.75 23.30 -22.89
C SER A 55 -10.39 21.97 -22.45
N ASP A 56 -11.66 21.99 -22.04
CA ASP A 56 -12.36 20.77 -21.62
C ASP A 56 -12.45 19.73 -22.73
N GLY A 57 -12.56 20.16 -23.99
CA GLY A 57 -12.52 19.27 -25.16
C GLY A 57 -11.15 18.58 -25.34
N THR A 58 -10.06 19.31 -25.08
CA THR A 58 -8.70 18.75 -25.09
C THR A 58 -8.52 17.75 -23.96
N LYS A 59 -8.94 18.09 -22.73
CA LYS A 59 -8.88 17.18 -21.58
C LYS A 59 -9.66 15.90 -21.83
N GLY A 60 -10.87 15.99 -22.40
CA GLY A 60 -11.69 14.81 -22.75
C GLY A 60 -11.04 13.91 -23.81
N THR A 61 -10.42 14.51 -24.84
CA THR A 61 -9.67 13.78 -25.87
C THR A 61 -8.47 13.05 -25.25
N LEU A 62 -7.66 13.74 -24.45
CA LEU A 62 -6.50 13.15 -23.78
C LEU A 62 -6.90 12.05 -22.78
N SER A 63 -7.99 12.25 -22.04
CA SER A 63 -8.54 11.23 -21.14
C SER A 63 -8.95 9.97 -21.91
N THR A 64 -9.52 10.12 -23.11
CA THR A 64 -9.89 8.98 -23.96
C THR A 64 -8.65 8.25 -24.50
N LEU A 65 -7.64 8.99 -24.94
CA LEU A 65 -6.42 8.42 -25.53
C LEU A 65 -5.49 7.78 -24.49
N PHE A 66 -5.33 8.42 -23.33
CA PHE A 66 -4.32 8.04 -22.34
C PHE A 66 -4.91 7.50 -21.03
N GLY A 67 -6.22 7.57 -20.80
CA GLY A 67 -6.86 7.16 -19.54
C GLY A 67 -6.55 5.71 -19.14
N ASN A 68 -6.30 4.82 -20.10
CA ASN A 68 -5.88 3.46 -19.83
C ASN A 68 -4.55 3.38 -19.05
N GLY A 69 -3.65 4.36 -19.21
CA GLY A 69 -2.40 4.42 -18.45
C GLY A 69 -2.64 4.59 -16.95
N GLN A 70 -3.59 5.45 -16.56
CA GLN A 70 -3.99 5.61 -15.17
C GLN A 70 -4.80 4.40 -14.67
N ASN A 71 -5.74 3.89 -15.48
CA ASN A 71 -6.57 2.75 -15.09
C ASN A 71 -5.74 1.48 -14.83
N ALA A 72 -4.72 1.23 -15.65
CA ALA A 72 -3.83 0.07 -15.51
C ALA A 72 -2.77 0.22 -14.41
N THR A 73 -2.73 1.35 -13.70
CA THR A 73 -1.72 1.61 -12.66
C THR A 73 -2.33 2.02 -11.34
N MET A 74 -2.95 3.20 -11.26
CA MET A 74 -3.51 3.72 -10.02
C MET A 74 -4.83 3.03 -9.68
N SER A 75 -5.74 2.86 -10.65
CA SER A 75 -7.08 2.31 -10.38
C SER A 75 -7.08 0.83 -10.01
N ILE A 76 -5.97 0.12 -10.22
CA ILE A 76 -5.79 -1.28 -9.85
C ILE A 76 -4.67 -1.47 -8.80
N MET A 77 -4.38 -0.45 -7.99
CA MET A 77 -3.27 -0.46 -7.03
C MET A 77 -3.28 -1.69 -6.09
N SER A 78 -4.48 -2.18 -5.71
CA SER A 78 -4.60 -3.37 -4.88
C SER A 78 -3.97 -4.62 -5.50
N VAL A 79 -3.94 -4.73 -6.82
CA VAL A 79 -3.30 -5.85 -7.55
C VAL A 79 -1.81 -5.89 -7.23
N PHE A 80 -1.13 -4.75 -7.36
CA PHE A 80 0.31 -4.65 -7.12
C PHE A 80 0.66 -4.84 -5.65
N VAL A 81 -0.13 -4.25 -4.75
CA VAL A 81 0.11 -4.33 -3.30
C VAL A 81 -0.16 -5.75 -2.77
N THR A 82 -1.25 -6.40 -3.18
CA THR A 82 -1.56 -7.79 -2.74
C THR A 82 -0.52 -8.78 -3.26
N PHE A 83 -0.10 -8.65 -4.52
CA PHE A 83 0.99 -9.43 -5.08
C PHE A 83 2.31 -9.16 -4.34
N GLY A 84 2.64 -7.88 -4.13
CA GLY A 84 3.85 -7.46 -3.42
C GLY A 84 3.93 -8.02 -2.00
N ILE A 85 2.83 -7.96 -1.24
CA ILE A 85 2.75 -8.54 0.11
C ILE A 85 3.10 -10.02 0.08
N GLY A 86 2.47 -10.79 -0.83
CA GLY A 86 2.73 -12.22 -0.96
C GLY A 86 4.15 -12.55 -1.39
N TYR A 87 4.72 -11.72 -2.27
CA TYR A 87 6.08 -11.84 -2.76
C TYR A 87 7.10 -11.61 -1.64
N TYR A 88 7.04 -10.46 -0.98
CA TYR A 88 7.99 -10.06 0.05
C TYR A 88 7.83 -10.89 1.33
N LEU A 89 6.60 -11.29 1.71
CA LEU A 89 6.42 -12.19 2.85
C LEU A 89 7.03 -13.56 2.56
N SER A 90 6.80 -14.13 1.38
CA SER A 90 7.44 -15.40 1.00
C SER A 90 8.96 -15.31 1.01
N LYS A 91 9.53 -14.21 0.51
CA LYS A 91 10.97 -13.97 0.57
C LYS A 91 11.48 -13.90 2.01
N SER A 92 10.74 -13.26 2.92
CA SER A 92 11.10 -13.21 4.35
C SER A 92 11.07 -14.57 5.06
N TYR A 93 10.40 -15.56 4.44
CA TYR A 93 10.40 -16.95 4.88
C TYR A 93 11.40 -17.81 4.10
N ASP A 94 12.26 -17.28 3.22
CA ASP A 94 13.08 -18.09 2.30
C ASP A 94 12.24 -19.08 1.46
N VAL A 95 11.06 -18.64 1.04
CA VAL A 95 10.16 -19.35 0.12
C VAL A 95 10.15 -18.62 -1.22
N GLU A 96 9.86 -19.34 -2.31
CA GLU A 96 9.82 -18.77 -3.65
C GLU A 96 8.74 -17.68 -3.76
N GLY A 97 9.20 -16.44 -3.95
CA GLY A 97 8.34 -15.24 -3.84
C GLY A 97 7.27 -15.13 -4.90
N ILE A 98 7.57 -15.53 -6.14
CA ILE A 98 6.64 -15.36 -7.27
C ILE A 98 5.31 -16.11 -7.04
N PHE A 99 5.37 -17.33 -6.50
CA PHE A 99 4.19 -18.13 -6.20
C PHE A 99 3.43 -17.58 -4.99
N GLY A 100 4.14 -17.11 -3.97
CA GLY A 100 3.53 -16.43 -2.83
C GLY A 100 2.74 -15.19 -3.23
N GLY A 101 3.31 -14.36 -4.11
CA GLY A 101 2.63 -13.19 -4.67
C GLY A 101 1.38 -13.56 -5.46
N ALA A 102 1.50 -14.54 -6.37
CA ALA A 102 0.38 -15.00 -7.18
C ALA A 102 -0.75 -15.61 -6.33
N VAL A 103 -0.43 -16.44 -5.33
CA VAL A 103 -1.41 -17.05 -4.41
C VAL A 103 -2.11 -15.98 -3.58
N SER A 104 -1.39 -14.96 -3.12
CA SER A 104 -1.94 -13.87 -2.33
C SER A 104 -2.92 -13.01 -3.14
N PHE A 105 -2.53 -12.66 -4.37
CA PHE A 105 -3.39 -11.94 -5.30
C PHE A 105 -4.64 -12.76 -5.67
N ALA A 106 -4.48 -14.05 -6.00
CA ALA A 106 -5.61 -14.92 -6.32
C ALA A 106 -6.56 -15.09 -5.12
N SER A 107 -6.02 -15.16 -3.89
CA SER A 107 -6.83 -15.24 -2.66
C SER A 107 -7.67 -13.98 -2.44
N PHE A 108 -7.11 -12.80 -2.74
CA PHE A 108 -7.88 -11.55 -2.76
C PHE A 108 -9.00 -11.58 -3.81
N LEU A 109 -8.71 -12.04 -5.03
CA LEU A 109 -9.73 -12.16 -6.07
C LEU A 109 -10.84 -13.14 -5.71
N ILE A 110 -10.53 -14.25 -5.02
CA ILE A 110 -11.56 -15.21 -4.56
C ILE A 110 -12.58 -14.55 -3.62
N LEU A 111 -12.15 -13.58 -2.81
CA LEU A 111 -13.05 -12.82 -1.92
C LEU A 111 -13.74 -11.65 -2.62
N THR A 112 -13.36 -11.36 -3.87
CA THR A 112 -13.86 -10.21 -4.63
C THR A 112 -15.02 -10.66 -5.51
N PRO A 113 -16.17 -9.96 -5.48
CA PRO A 113 -17.29 -10.30 -6.37
C PRO A 113 -16.96 -9.99 -7.83
N PHE A 114 -17.27 -10.95 -8.71
CA PHE A 114 -17.23 -10.78 -10.17
C PHE A 114 -18.61 -10.37 -10.71
N VAL A 115 -19.25 -9.43 -10.03
CA VAL A 115 -20.55 -8.85 -10.41
C VAL A 115 -20.48 -7.33 -10.31
N MET A 116 -21.18 -6.65 -11.20
CA MET A 116 -21.41 -5.21 -11.10
C MET A 116 -22.90 -4.90 -11.19
N THR A 117 -23.37 -3.95 -10.40
CA THR A 117 -24.74 -3.44 -10.49
C THR A 117 -24.73 -2.20 -11.40
N THR A 118 -25.57 -2.21 -12.43
CA THR A 118 -25.73 -1.06 -13.33
C THR A 118 -26.53 0.06 -12.65
N ALA A 119 -26.54 1.26 -13.25
CA ALA A 119 -27.37 2.36 -12.77
C ALA A 119 -28.88 2.02 -12.77
N GLY A 120 -29.31 1.06 -13.57
CA GLY A 120 -30.68 0.54 -13.61
C GLY A 120 -30.99 -0.54 -12.55
N GLY A 121 -30.01 -0.90 -11.71
CA GLY A 121 -30.16 -1.95 -10.69
C GLY A 121 -29.96 -3.38 -11.22
N GLU A 122 -29.56 -3.54 -12.48
CA GLU A 122 -29.32 -4.86 -13.06
C GLU A 122 -27.93 -5.39 -12.65
N GLU A 123 -27.85 -6.66 -12.27
CA GLU A 123 -26.57 -7.32 -11.99
C GLU A 123 -25.98 -7.95 -13.26
N VAL A 124 -24.77 -7.52 -13.61
CA VAL A 124 -23.99 -8.10 -14.69
C VAL A 124 -22.90 -8.99 -14.09
N SER A 125 -23.00 -10.29 -14.35
CA SER A 125 -22.03 -11.30 -13.91
C SER A 125 -20.80 -11.37 -14.81
N GLY A 126 -19.68 -11.84 -14.25
CA GLY A 126 -18.41 -11.99 -14.96
C GLY A 126 -17.59 -10.71 -15.09
N VAL A 127 -17.95 -9.65 -14.36
CA VAL A 127 -17.26 -8.35 -14.43
C VAL A 127 -16.50 -8.08 -13.14
N LEU A 128 -15.21 -7.79 -13.28
CA LEU A 128 -14.36 -7.30 -12.20
C LEU A 128 -14.24 -5.77 -12.33
N SER A 129 -14.94 -5.04 -11.47
CA SER A 129 -14.94 -3.58 -11.53
C SER A 129 -13.65 -2.98 -10.99
N LEU A 130 -13.23 -1.84 -11.56
CA LEU A 130 -12.06 -1.10 -11.08
C LEU A 130 -12.23 -0.62 -9.63
N ASP A 131 -13.47 -0.33 -9.21
CA ASP A 131 -13.78 0.01 -7.82
C ASP A 131 -13.29 -1.07 -6.83
N ARG A 132 -13.47 -2.35 -7.19
CA ARG A 132 -13.02 -3.47 -6.36
C ARG A 132 -11.51 -3.63 -6.33
N LEU A 133 -10.81 -3.16 -7.36
CA LEU A 133 -9.34 -3.21 -7.48
C LEU A 133 -8.64 -1.91 -7.04
N GLY A 134 -9.41 -0.85 -6.81
CA GLY A 134 -8.93 0.47 -6.41
C GLY A 134 -8.99 0.64 -4.90
N ALA A 135 -9.48 1.81 -4.46
CA ALA A 135 -9.49 2.21 -3.06
C ALA A 135 -10.29 1.26 -2.17
N LYS A 136 -11.52 0.88 -2.57
CA LYS A 136 -12.42 0.05 -1.75
C LYS A 136 -11.87 -1.35 -1.48
N GLY A 137 -11.07 -1.89 -2.40
CA GLY A 137 -10.45 -3.21 -2.25
C GLY A 137 -9.18 -3.23 -1.41
N MET A 138 -8.67 -2.07 -0.99
CA MET A 138 -7.30 -2.00 -0.51
C MET A 138 -7.11 -2.77 0.80
N PHE A 139 -7.99 -2.57 1.78
CA PHE A 139 -7.85 -3.22 3.10
C PHE A 139 -8.14 -4.72 3.07
N ILE A 140 -9.22 -5.14 2.41
CA ILE A 140 -9.50 -6.57 2.25
C ILE A 140 -8.38 -7.26 1.46
N GLY A 141 -7.83 -6.59 0.44
CA GLY A 141 -6.67 -7.07 -0.30
C GLY A 141 -5.45 -7.28 0.59
N MET A 142 -5.08 -6.31 1.43
CA MET A 142 -3.95 -6.46 2.35
C MET A 142 -4.17 -7.59 3.36
N ILE A 143 -5.35 -7.67 3.97
CA ILE A 143 -5.69 -8.71 4.95
C ILE A 143 -5.60 -10.09 4.29
N ALA A 144 -6.26 -10.25 3.14
CA ALA A 144 -6.26 -11.49 2.39
C ALA A 144 -4.85 -11.90 1.95
N ALA A 145 -4.06 -10.94 1.45
CA ALA A 145 -2.70 -11.21 1.00
C ALA A 145 -1.78 -11.66 2.13
N PHE A 146 -1.81 -11.00 3.29
CA PHE A 146 -1.02 -11.42 4.44
C PHE A 146 -1.42 -12.81 4.95
N LEU A 147 -2.72 -13.06 5.09
CA LEU A 147 -3.22 -14.36 5.55
C LEU A 147 -2.89 -15.48 4.56
N ALA A 148 -3.09 -15.25 3.26
CA ALA A 148 -2.78 -16.21 2.21
C ALA A 148 -1.27 -16.52 2.16
N ALA A 149 -0.43 -15.50 2.17
CA ALA A 149 1.01 -15.66 2.16
C ALA A 149 1.50 -16.41 3.42
N GLU A 150 0.92 -16.14 4.58
CA GLU A 150 1.25 -16.82 5.84
C GLU A 150 0.89 -18.31 5.79
N ILE A 151 -0.31 -18.64 5.30
CA ILE A 151 -0.76 -20.03 5.11
C ILE A 151 0.16 -20.74 4.10
N TYR A 152 0.38 -20.13 2.94
CA TYR A 152 1.24 -20.66 1.87
C TYR A 152 2.66 -20.95 2.37
N CYS A 153 3.29 -19.99 3.07
CA CYS A 153 4.65 -20.12 3.60
C CYS A 153 4.74 -21.22 4.65
N ARG A 154 3.77 -21.29 5.57
CA ARG A 154 3.77 -22.31 6.65
C ARG A 154 3.59 -23.72 6.10
N ILE A 155 2.71 -23.91 5.11
CA ILE A 155 2.53 -25.22 4.45
C ILE A 155 3.80 -25.60 3.70
N THR A 156 4.39 -24.65 2.99
CA THR A 156 5.66 -24.85 2.27
C THR A 156 6.79 -25.26 3.22
N LYS A 157 6.95 -24.57 4.35
CA LYS A 157 7.97 -24.88 5.37
C LYS A 157 7.76 -26.20 6.09
N ARG A 158 6.52 -26.72 6.14
CA ARG A 158 6.23 -28.07 6.64
C ARG A 158 6.62 -29.17 5.64
N GLY A 159 7.12 -28.82 4.47
CA GLY A 159 7.57 -29.78 3.45
C GLY A 159 6.42 -30.44 2.69
N TRP A 160 5.21 -29.87 2.73
CA TRP A 160 4.07 -30.34 1.95
C TRP A 160 4.23 -29.91 0.49
N GLN A 161 5.15 -30.55 -0.20
CA GLN A 161 5.56 -30.22 -1.56
C GLN A 161 5.71 -31.48 -2.40
N ILE A 162 5.38 -31.39 -3.69
CA ILE A 162 5.67 -32.45 -4.64
C ILE A 162 7.16 -32.38 -4.98
N LYS A 163 7.90 -33.44 -4.65
CA LYS A 163 9.34 -33.56 -4.95
C LYS A 163 9.53 -34.13 -6.35
N MET A 164 10.41 -33.51 -7.12
CA MET A 164 10.79 -34.00 -8.45
C MET A 164 12.08 -34.86 -8.37
N PRO A 165 12.21 -35.89 -9.21
CA PRO A 165 13.47 -36.63 -9.36
C PRO A 165 14.62 -35.76 -9.86
N ASP A 166 15.85 -36.25 -9.65
CA ASP A 166 17.05 -35.66 -10.22
C ASP A 166 16.98 -35.71 -11.76
N GLY A 167 17.23 -34.57 -12.41
CA GLY A 167 17.14 -34.42 -13.87
C GLY A 167 15.96 -33.58 -14.36
N VAL A 168 15.00 -33.24 -13.49
CA VAL A 168 13.90 -32.33 -13.85
C VAL A 168 14.38 -30.86 -13.82
N PRO A 169 14.07 -30.04 -14.85
CA PRO A 169 14.46 -28.63 -14.88
C PRO A 169 13.99 -27.84 -13.64
N PRO A 170 14.80 -26.89 -13.11
CA PRO A 170 14.48 -26.16 -11.89
C PRO A 170 13.12 -25.44 -11.90
N ALA A 171 12.70 -24.92 -13.05
CA ALA A 171 11.42 -24.25 -13.21
C ALA A 171 10.23 -25.19 -12.94
N VAL A 172 10.30 -26.43 -13.43
CA VAL A 172 9.25 -27.43 -13.23
C VAL A 172 9.21 -27.86 -11.76
N THR A 173 10.38 -28.10 -11.15
CA THR A 173 10.49 -28.45 -9.73
C THR A 173 9.84 -27.39 -8.84
N LYS A 174 10.09 -26.10 -9.10
CA LYS A 174 9.49 -25.01 -8.32
C LYS A 174 7.96 -24.94 -8.47
N SER A 175 7.43 -25.07 -9.68
CA SER A 175 5.99 -25.03 -9.94
C SER A 175 5.24 -26.15 -9.23
N PHE A 176 5.76 -27.38 -9.27
CA PHE A 176 5.12 -28.51 -8.58
C PHE A 176 5.31 -28.47 -7.06
N ALA A 177 6.45 -27.97 -6.58
CA ALA A 177 6.66 -27.75 -5.15
C ALA A 177 5.67 -26.72 -4.57
N ALA A 178 5.23 -25.74 -5.37
CA ALA A 178 4.25 -24.74 -4.98
C ALA A 178 2.78 -25.22 -5.09
N LEU A 179 2.50 -26.33 -5.79
CA LEU A 179 1.13 -26.76 -6.12
C LEU A 179 0.29 -27.06 -4.88
N ILE A 180 0.75 -27.94 -3.99
CA ILE A 180 0.01 -28.32 -2.77
C ILE A 180 -0.21 -27.10 -1.86
N PRO A 181 0.82 -26.30 -1.52
CA PRO A 181 0.64 -25.09 -0.71
C PRO A 181 -0.35 -24.10 -1.34
N ALA A 182 -0.30 -23.91 -2.66
CA ALA A 182 -1.22 -23.02 -3.37
C ALA A 182 -2.67 -23.53 -3.32
N VAL A 183 -2.91 -24.79 -3.69
CA VAL A 183 -4.26 -25.37 -3.71
C VAL A 183 -4.89 -25.29 -2.33
N VAL A 184 -4.18 -25.71 -1.27
CA VAL A 184 -4.72 -25.66 0.10
C VAL A 184 -5.05 -24.23 0.50
N THR A 185 -4.18 -23.26 0.20
CA THR A 185 -4.41 -21.85 0.54
C THR A 185 -5.66 -21.32 -0.18
N LEU A 186 -5.76 -21.53 -1.50
CA LEU A 186 -6.91 -21.06 -2.28
C LEU A 186 -8.22 -21.72 -1.84
N THR A 187 -8.19 -23.01 -1.49
CA THR A 187 -9.35 -23.71 -0.94
C THR A 187 -9.83 -23.08 0.37
N VAL A 188 -8.93 -22.66 1.27
CA VAL A 188 -9.32 -21.97 2.51
C VAL A 188 -10.08 -20.67 2.19
N PHE A 189 -9.56 -19.85 1.28
CA PHE A 189 -10.23 -18.60 0.88
C PHE A 189 -11.55 -18.83 0.14
N LEU A 190 -11.62 -19.89 -0.67
CA LEU A 190 -12.86 -20.27 -1.35
C LEU A 190 -13.94 -20.68 -0.35
N ILE A 191 -13.59 -21.46 0.68
CA ILE A 191 -14.52 -21.82 1.75
C ILE A 191 -14.97 -20.57 2.52
N ILE A 192 -14.06 -19.66 2.84
CA ILE A 192 -14.41 -18.39 3.49
C ILE A 192 -15.43 -17.62 2.63
N ASN A 193 -15.17 -17.46 1.33
CA ASN A 193 -16.09 -16.79 0.43
C ASN A 193 -17.44 -17.51 0.34
N ALA A 194 -17.45 -18.84 0.22
CA ALA A 194 -18.66 -19.65 0.15
C ALA A 194 -19.51 -19.53 1.43
N VAL A 195 -18.89 -19.46 2.60
CA VAL A 195 -19.59 -19.22 3.88
C VAL A 195 -20.17 -17.80 3.92
N MET A 196 -19.39 -16.79 3.55
CA MET A 196 -19.86 -15.39 3.55
C MET A 196 -21.04 -15.18 2.60
N THR A 197 -20.93 -15.71 1.37
CA THR A 197 -21.97 -15.57 0.35
C THR A 197 -23.16 -16.49 0.59
N GLY A 198 -22.94 -17.76 0.95
CA GLY A 198 -24.01 -18.75 1.07
C GLY A 198 -24.75 -18.74 2.41
N VAL A 199 -24.07 -18.42 3.52
CA VAL A 199 -24.66 -18.42 4.87
C VAL A 199 -25.07 -17.02 5.30
N PHE A 200 -24.19 -16.04 5.10
CA PHE A 200 -24.44 -14.67 5.55
C PHE A 200 -25.07 -13.77 4.48
N ASN A 201 -25.20 -14.25 3.24
CA ASN A 201 -25.66 -13.48 2.08
C ASN A 201 -24.93 -12.12 1.97
N ALA A 202 -23.65 -12.11 2.33
CA ALA A 202 -22.84 -10.92 2.48
C ALA A 202 -21.54 -11.05 1.69
N ASN A 203 -21.09 -9.92 1.16
CA ASN A 203 -19.81 -9.83 0.48
C ASN A 203 -18.72 -9.42 1.47
N LEU A 204 -17.65 -10.22 1.59
CA LEU A 204 -16.58 -9.90 2.53
C LEU A 204 -15.81 -8.62 2.16
N HIS A 205 -15.74 -8.30 0.86
CA HIS A 205 -15.17 -7.05 0.36
C HIS A 205 -15.94 -5.84 0.90
N ASP A 206 -17.27 -5.85 0.77
CA ASP A 206 -18.15 -4.78 1.30
C ASP A 206 -18.12 -4.73 2.83
N LEU A 207 -18.14 -5.88 3.50
CA LEU A 207 -18.11 -5.94 4.96
C LEU A 207 -16.83 -5.32 5.52
N VAL A 208 -15.67 -5.67 4.94
CA VAL A 208 -14.39 -5.12 5.38
C VAL A 208 -14.28 -3.64 5.02
N TYR A 209 -14.81 -3.22 3.88
CA TYR A 209 -14.88 -1.81 3.52
C TYR A 209 -15.64 -0.99 4.58
N GLU A 210 -16.87 -1.40 4.91
CA GLU A 210 -17.73 -0.66 5.84
C GLU A 210 -17.26 -0.74 7.30
N VAL A 211 -16.80 -1.91 7.76
CA VAL A 211 -16.48 -2.13 9.18
C VAL A 211 -15.04 -1.78 9.54
N ILE A 212 -14.09 -1.95 8.61
CA ILE A 212 -12.66 -1.78 8.89
C ILE A 212 -12.10 -0.57 8.16
N GLN A 213 -12.21 -0.54 6.83
CA GLN A 213 -11.55 0.49 6.02
C GLN A 213 -12.09 1.88 6.33
N LYS A 214 -13.41 2.08 6.20
CA LYS A 214 -14.05 3.39 6.32
C LYS A 214 -13.86 4.05 7.71
N PRO A 215 -14.00 3.33 8.85
CA PRO A 215 -13.67 3.92 10.15
C PRO A 215 -12.20 4.28 10.29
N LEU A 216 -11.29 3.42 9.80
CA LEU A 216 -9.86 3.63 9.94
C LEU A 216 -9.35 4.78 9.06
N THR A 217 -9.83 4.87 7.81
CA THR A 217 -9.51 6.00 6.92
C THR A 217 -10.17 7.29 7.39
N GLY A 218 -11.37 7.23 7.98
CA GLY A 218 -12.00 8.37 8.65
C GLY A 218 -11.15 8.91 9.82
N LEU A 219 -10.61 8.04 10.65
CA LEU A 219 -9.69 8.45 11.72
C LEU A 219 -8.36 8.97 11.18
N GLY A 220 -7.74 8.25 10.25
CA GLY A 220 -6.42 8.59 9.72
C GLY A 220 -6.39 9.82 8.80
N SER A 221 -7.55 10.23 8.26
CA SER A 221 -7.72 11.50 7.53
C SER A 221 -7.98 12.70 8.44
N SER A 222 -8.13 12.49 9.76
CA SER A 222 -8.39 13.57 10.71
C SER A 222 -7.12 14.38 10.99
N LEU A 223 -7.29 15.68 11.26
CA LEU A 223 -6.20 16.58 11.65
C LEU A 223 -5.48 16.09 12.92
N PRO A 224 -6.17 15.70 14.02
CA PRO A 224 -5.49 15.20 15.21
C PRO A 224 -4.62 13.96 14.94
N ALA A 225 -5.13 12.98 14.19
CA ALA A 225 -4.36 11.78 13.85
C ALA A 225 -3.11 12.14 13.05
N THR A 226 -3.23 13.07 12.10
CA THR A 226 -2.11 13.52 11.27
C THR A 226 -1.06 14.29 12.08
N LEU A 227 -1.47 15.15 13.00
CA LEU A 227 -0.56 15.86 13.90
C LEU A 227 0.18 14.89 14.83
N ILE A 228 -0.50 13.86 15.33
CA ILE A 228 0.12 12.80 16.14
C ILE A 228 1.15 12.03 15.31
N ALA A 229 0.80 11.64 14.09
CA ALA A 229 1.73 10.95 13.18
C ALA A 229 2.98 11.81 12.91
N LEU A 230 2.81 13.10 12.60
CA LEU A 230 3.92 14.03 12.37
C LEU A 230 4.76 14.27 13.60
N PHE A 231 4.15 14.39 14.77
CA PHE A 231 4.86 14.47 16.03
C PHE A 231 5.78 13.25 16.21
N PHE A 232 5.27 12.03 16.01
CA PHE A 232 6.08 10.83 16.13
C PHE A 232 7.20 10.74 15.09
N VAL A 233 6.96 11.21 13.85
CA VAL A 233 8.04 11.32 12.85
C VAL A 233 9.18 12.17 13.40
N GLN A 234 8.90 13.39 13.83
CA GLN A 234 9.93 14.33 14.31
C GLN A 234 10.59 13.84 15.59
N PHE A 235 9.78 13.27 16.49
CA PHE A 235 10.24 12.72 17.74
C PHE A 235 11.21 11.55 17.54
N LEU A 236 10.96 10.67 16.57
CA LEU A 236 11.89 9.58 16.24
C LEU A 236 13.18 10.10 15.58
N TRP A 237 13.09 11.10 14.70
CA TRP A 237 14.27 11.76 14.12
C TRP A 237 15.17 12.39 15.18
N PHE A 238 14.60 12.92 16.27
CA PHE A 238 15.36 13.46 17.39
C PHE A 238 16.30 12.41 18.03
N PHE A 239 15.93 11.13 18.01
CA PHE A 239 16.76 10.02 18.51
C PHE A 239 17.61 9.34 17.42
N GLY A 240 17.75 9.96 16.24
CA GLY A 240 18.53 9.42 15.12
C GLY A 240 17.86 8.25 14.39
N LEU A 241 16.57 7.99 14.65
CA LEU A 241 15.80 6.97 13.95
C LEU A 241 15.11 7.59 12.74
N HIS A 242 14.97 6.81 11.66
CA HIS A 242 14.29 7.29 10.46
C HIS A 242 12.76 7.31 10.66
N GLY A 243 12.27 8.32 11.40
CA GLY A 243 10.87 8.42 11.84
C GLY A 243 9.84 8.30 10.73
N GLN A 244 10.16 8.85 9.55
CA GLN A 244 9.29 8.77 8.38
C GLN A 244 8.99 7.32 7.97
N ILE A 245 10.01 6.46 7.86
CA ILE A 245 9.83 5.07 7.41
C ILE A 245 8.98 4.30 8.42
N ILE A 246 9.21 4.52 9.71
CA ILE A 246 8.49 3.83 10.79
C ILE A 246 7.02 4.24 10.79
N VAL A 247 6.71 5.54 10.80
CA VAL A 247 5.32 6.01 10.82
C VAL A 247 4.60 5.70 9.51
N ASN A 248 5.27 5.87 8.37
CA ASN A 248 4.70 5.56 7.06
C ASN A 248 4.35 4.07 6.93
N SER A 249 5.09 3.15 7.55
CA SER A 249 4.76 1.73 7.50
C SER A 249 3.36 1.40 8.04
N VAL A 250 2.79 2.28 8.86
CA VAL A 250 1.44 2.17 9.42
C VAL A 250 0.45 3.09 8.69
N MET A 251 0.87 4.31 8.34
CA MET A 251 -0.01 5.35 7.80
C MET A 251 -0.16 5.34 6.29
N ASP A 252 0.84 4.85 5.55
CA ASP A 252 0.80 4.81 4.08
C ASP A 252 -0.40 4.03 3.52
N PRO A 253 -0.83 2.88 4.08
CA PRO A 253 -2.05 2.23 3.63
C PRO A 253 -3.26 3.14 3.67
N ILE A 254 -3.40 3.92 4.75
CA ILE A 254 -4.52 4.86 4.92
C ILE A 254 -4.41 6.00 3.91
N TRP A 255 -3.24 6.65 3.84
CA TRP A 255 -3.05 7.82 2.97
C TRP A 255 -3.09 7.49 1.49
N ASN A 256 -2.65 6.29 1.09
CA ASN A 256 -2.78 5.80 -0.29
C ASN A 256 -4.24 5.48 -0.63
N THR A 257 -5.00 4.85 0.28
CA THR A 257 -6.44 4.62 0.06
C THR A 257 -7.18 5.96 -0.12
N LEU A 258 -6.92 6.95 0.73
CA LEU A 258 -7.53 8.28 0.63
C LEU A 258 -7.14 8.99 -0.68
N MET A 259 -5.91 8.80 -1.16
CA MET A 259 -5.47 9.30 -2.47
C MET A 259 -6.27 8.64 -3.61
N LEU A 260 -6.50 7.33 -3.55
CA LEU A 260 -7.27 6.60 -4.56
C LEU A 260 -8.77 6.97 -4.51
N ASP A 261 -9.36 7.16 -3.33
CA ASP A 261 -10.74 7.64 -3.17
C ASP A 261 -10.90 9.03 -3.82
N ASN A 262 -9.90 9.92 -3.64
CA ASN A 262 -9.85 11.20 -4.34
C ASN A 262 -9.75 11.05 -5.87
N LEU A 263 -8.93 10.11 -6.36
CA LEU A 263 -8.82 9.85 -7.78
C LEU A 263 -10.14 9.36 -8.37
N GLU A 264 -10.84 8.45 -7.68
CA GLU A 264 -12.16 7.96 -8.11
C GLU A 264 -13.19 9.11 -8.16
N ALA A 265 -13.22 9.96 -7.13
CA ALA A 265 -14.10 11.14 -7.12
C ALA A 265 -13.79 12.08 -8.29
N TYR A 266 -12.50 12.34 -8.53
CA TYR A 266 -12.03 13.18 -9.62
C TYR A 266 -12.47 12.66 -10.99
N GLN A 267 -12.30 11.35 -11.24
CA GLN A 267 -12.69 10.72 -12.50
C GLN A 267 -14.20 10.81 -12.79
N HIS A 268 -15.02 10.85 -11.73
CA HIS A 268 -16.46 11.02 -11.84
C HIS A 268 -16.92 12.47 -11.79
N GLY A 269 -16.00 13.45 -11.85
CA GLY A 269 -16.31 14.88 -11.80
C GLY A 269 -16.94 15.32 -10.47
N LYS A 270 -16.68 14.58 -9.38
CA LYS A 270 -17.17 14.89 -8.04
C LYS A 270 -16.14 15.72 -7.26
N GLU A 271 -16.60 16.36 -6.19
CA GLU A 271 -15.70 17.02 -5.25
C GLU A 271 -14.76 16.02 -4.58
N LEU A 272 -13.52 16.45 -4.33
CA LEU A 272 -12.48 15.64 -3.70
C LEU A 272 -12.78 15.49 -2.19
N PRO A 273 -13.03 14.28 -1.69
CA PRO A 273 -13.48 14.07 -0.30
C PRO A 273 -12.38 14.27 0.75
N HIS A 274 -11.10 14.17 0.38
CA HIS A 274 -9.99 14.11 1.35
C HIS A 274 -8.92 15.17 1.10
N ILE A 275 -8.60 15.95 2.13
CA ILE A 275 -7.45 16.86 2.11
C ILE A 275 -6.16 16.06 2.39
N ILE A 276 -6.19 15.23 3.44
CA ILE A 276 -5.03 14.47 3.90
C ILE A 276 -4.92 13.19 3.06
N THR A 277 -3.93 13.18 2.18
CA THR A 277 -3.61 12.08 1.26
C THR A 277 -2.11 11.84 1.23
N LYS A 278 -1.67 10.75 0.60
CA LYS A 278 -0.24 10.47 0.47
C LYS A 278 0.54 11.61 -0.21
N PRO A 279 0.09 12.19 -1.35
CA PRO A 279 0.74 13.35 -1.95
C PRO A 279 0.71 14.60 -1.07
N PHE A 280 -0.35 14.83 -0.28
CA PHE A 280 -0.40 15.94 0.68
C PHE A 280 0.71 15.80 1.72
N MET A 281 0.84 14.62 2.33
CA MET A 281 1.88 14.35 3.32
C MET A 281 3.26 14.49 2.69
N GLU A 282 3.50 13.93 1.51
CA GLU A 282 4.80 14.03 0.87
C GLU A 282 5.16 15.45 0.49
N THR A 283 4.24 16.20 -0.13
CA THR A 283 4.51 17.58 -0.57
C THR A 283 4.82 18.51 0.61
N PHE A 284 3.98 18.51 1.64
CA PHE A 284 4.07 19.49 2.71
C PHE A 284 5.01 19.09 3.85
N THR A 285 5.28 17.80 4.04
CA THR A 285 6.05 17.32 5.21
C THR A 285 7.45 16.85 4.85
N VAL A 286 7.67 16.47 3.58
CA VAL A 286 8.96 15.97 3.06
C VAL A 286 9.47 16.81 1.89
N GLY A 287 8.59 17.27 0.99
CA GLY A 287 8.95 17.89 -0.28
C GLY A 287 9.75 19.19 -0.14
N ILE A 288 9.61 19.90 0.98
CA ILE A 288 10.34 21.14 1.27
C ILE A 288 11.72 20.82 1.89
N GLY A 289 12.47 19.91 1.26
CA GLY A 289 13.88 19.63 1.61
C GLY A 289 14.17 18.47 2.55
N GLY A 290 13.20 17.61 2.84
CA GLY A 290 13.33 16.49 3.77
C GLY A 290 12.46 16.65 5.01
N SER A 291 12.87 16.03 6.12
CA SER A 291 12.09 16.08 7.37
C SER A 291 12.18 17.46 8.02
N GLY A 292 11.03 18.09 8.29
CA GLY A 292 10.98 19.36 9.04
C GLY A 292 11.30 20.60 8.21
N MET A 293 11.09 20.56 6.89
CA MET A 293 11.34 21.69 5.98
C MET A 293 12.82 22.14 5.95
N THR A 294 13.75 21.20 5.99
CA THR A 294 15.20 21.44 6.08
C THR A 294 15.75 22.31 4.94
N LEU A 295 15.10 22.39 3.78
CA LEU A 295 15.52 23.31 2.72
C LEU A 295 15.50 24.77 3.18
N ALA A 296 14.50 25.18 3.96
CA ALA A 296 14.43 26.54 4.49
C ALA A 296 15.62 26.83 5.41
N VAL A 297 16.01 25.86 6.26
CA VAL A 297 17.19 25.98 7.14
C VAL A 297 18.48 26.06 6.32
N VAL A 298 18.62 25.24 5.27
CA VAL A 298 19.77 25.29 4.36
C VAL A 298 19.88 26.64 3.65
N LEU A 299 18.76 27.18 3.17
CA LEU A 299 18.75 28.52 2.55
C LEU A 299 19.13 29.61 3.56
N LEU A 300 18.62 29.54 4.79
CA LEU A 300 19.02 30.46 5.87
C LEU A 300 20.52 30.37 6.17
N MET A 301 21.08 29.15 6.23
CA MET A 301 22.51 28.95 6.41
C MET A 301 23.32 29.54 5.26
N ALA A 302 22.90 29.28 4.01
CA ALA A 302 23.62 29.69 2.81
C ALA A 302 23.62 31.21 2.58
N PHE A 303 22.52 31.90 2.90
CA PHE A 303 22.33 33.30 2.53
C PHE A 303 22.36 34.29 3.71
N VAL A 304 22.04 33.84 4.93
CA VAL A 304 21.97 34.71 6.11
C VAL A 304 23.14 34.47 7.06
N LEU A 305 23.52 33.21 7.30
CA LEU A 305 24.57 32.86 8.27
C LEU A 305 25.99 32.85 7.70
N LYS A 306 26.15 33.13 6.39
CA LYS A 306 27.44 33.18 5.67
C LYS A 306 28.44 34.23 6.21
N LYS A 307 28.07 35.04 7.21
CA LYS A 307 28.91 36.14 7.72
C LYS A 307 30.00 35.69 8.73
N ASN A 308 29.91 34.48 9.30
CA ASN A 308 30.93 33.96 10.23
C ASN A 308 31.44 32.58 9.76
N ASN A 309 32.55 32.57 9.04
CA ASN A 309 33.28 31.35 8.64
C ASN A 309 33.77 30.57 9.88
N THR A 310 33.04 29.54 10.33
CA THR A 310 33.58 28.28 10.89
C THR A 310 32.44 27.32 11.24
N VAL A 311 31.85 26.64 10.25
CA VAL A 311 31.17 25.37 10.54
C VAL A 311 31.50 24.39 9.43
N MET A 312 32.36 23.43 9.77
CA MET A 312 32.67 22.28 8.92
C MET A 312 31.42 21.39 8.92
N LEU A 313 30.72 21.35 7.79
CA LEU A 313 29.61 20.42 7.58
C LEU A 313 30.19 19.00 7.47
N VAL A 314 30.07 18.23 8.54
CA VAL A 314 30.15 16.77 8.47
C VAL A 314 28.72 16.29 8.24
N VAL A 315 28.44 15.93 6.99
CA VAL A 315 27.26 15.13 6.60
C VAL A 315 27.63 13.67 6.80
#